data_AF-A0A5C8U1W8-F1
#
_entry.id   AF-A0A5C8U1W8-F1
#
_cell.length_a   1.000
_cell.length_b   1.000
_cell.length_c   1.000
_cell.angle_alpha   90.00
_cell.angle_beta   90.00
_cell.angle_gamma   90.00
#
_symmetry.space_group_name_H-M   'P 1'
#
loop_
_entity.id
_entity.type
_entity.pdbx_description
1 polymer ?
#
loop_
_entity_poly.entity_id
_entity_poly.type
_entity_poly.pdbx_seq_one_letter_code
_entity_poly.pdbx_strand_id
1 'polypeptide(L)'
;MDPMAKAWADRFERLAPDNPRFAQDVRALLDRLKNAIGHRGDFVLALDDIACRLERRDRSGTATLLALIHERQRPGPPGHVSLDTSHNRAPPAPSMTR
;
A
#
# COMPACT_ATOMS: atom_id res chain seq x y z
N MET A 1 -11.39 -16.20 -8.81
CA MET A 1 -11.97 -15.35 -7.74
C MET A 1 -11.14 -15.61 -6.50
N ASP A 2 -10.47 -14.62 -5.93
CA ASP A 2 -9.50 -14.84 -4.85
C ASP A 2 -10.22 -15.06 -3.49
N PRO A 3 -10.15 -16.27 -2.89
CA PRO A 3 -10.88 -16.58 -1.66
C PRO A 3 -10.30 -15.85 -0.44
N MET A 4 -9.03 -15.44 -0.50
CA MET A 4 -8.37 -14.71 0.59
C MET A 4 -8.89 -13.28 0.64
N ALA A 5 -8.97 -12.57 -0.48
CA ALA A 5 -9.51 -11.22 -0.53
C ALA A 5 -10.97 -11.14 -0.02
N LYS A 6 -11.81 -12.12 -0.38
CA LYS A 6 -13.17 -12.24 0.14
C LYS A 6 -13.20 -12.40 1.67
N ALA A 7 -12.36 -13.28 2.22
CA ALA A 7 -12.32 -13.54 3.66
C ALA A 7 -11.85 -12.30 4.46
N TRP A 8 -10.90 -11.53 3.92
CA TRP A 8 -10.46 -10.29 4.54
C TRP A 8 -11.50 -9.18 4.45
N ALA A 9 -12.17 -9.01 3.31
CA ALA A 9 -13.27 -8.06 3.17
C ALA A 9 -14.39 -8.34 4.20
N ASP A 10 -14.74 -9.61 4.40
CA ASP A 10 -15.73 -10.02 5.41
C ASP A 10 -15.31 -9.65 6.85
N ARG A 11 -14.00 -9.75 7.17
CA ARG A 11 -13.48 -9.34 8.49
C ARG A 11 -13.49 -7.82 8.66
N PHE A 12 -13.16 -7.07 7.60
CA PHE A 12 -13.25 -5.61 7.61
C PHE A 12 -14.69 -5.12 7.77
N GLU A 13 -15.64 -5.79 7.12
CA GLU A 13 -17.07 -5.47 7.26
C GLU A 13 -17.62 -5.72 8.67
N ARG A 14 -17.11 -6.75 9.37
CA ARG A 14 -17.51 -7.03 10.75
C ARG A 14 -17.03 -6.00 11.76
N LEU A 15 -16.10 -5.13 11.38
CA LEU A 15 -15.69 -4.02 12.24
C LEU A 15 -16.81 -2.98 12.26
N ALA A 16 -17.43 -2.81 13.43
CA ALA A 16 -18.48 -1.82 13.61
C ALA A 16 -17.88 -0.40 13.65
N PRO A 17 -18.33 0.53 12.78
CA PRO A 17 -17.83 1.90 12.77
C PRO A 17 -18.16 2.66 14.07
N ASP A 18 -19.21 2.23 14.79
CA ASP A 18 -19.61 2.79 16.09
C ASP A 18 -18.69 2.38 17.25
N ASN A 19 -17.67 1.54 17.00
CA ASN A 19 -16.70 1.17 18.01
C ASN A 19 -15.58 2.23 18.10
N PRO A 20 -15.29 2.82 19.28
CA PRO A 20 -14.19 3.76 19.45
C PRO A 20 -12.82 3.18 19.10
N ARG A 21 -12.68 1.84 19.08
CA ARG A 21 -11.47 1.13 18.68
C ARG A 21 -11.43 0.76 17.20
N PHE A 22 -12.45 1.12 16.41
CA PHE A 22 -12.56 0.79 15.00
C PHE A 22 -11.27 1.07 14.22
N ALA A 23 -10.73 2.30 14.30
CA ALA A 23 -9.50 2.65 13.58
C ALA A 23 -8.27 1.83 14.04
N GLN A 24 -8.20 1.46 15.33
CA GLN A 24 -7.13 0.64 15.89
C GLN A 24 -7.25 -0.81 15.41
N ASP A 25 -8.46 -1.36 15.40
CA ASP A 25 -8.75 -2.72 14.94
C ASP A 25 -8.50 -2.84 13.44
N VAL A 26 -8.89 -1.83 12.65
CA VAL A 26 -8.59 -1.74 11.21
C VAL A 26 -7.07 -1.74 10.98
N ARG A 27 -6.31 -0.93 11.72
CA ARG A 27 -4.84 -0.91 11.62
C ARG A 27 -4.22 -2.27 11.94
N ALA A 28 -4.67 -2.93 13.01
CA ALA A 28 -4.17 -4.25 13.39
C ALA A 28 -4.51 -5.31 12.32
N LEU A 29 -5.69 -5.23 11.72
CA LEU A 29 -6.13 -6.12 10.65
C LEU A 29 -5.28 -5.93 9.38
N LEU A 30 -4.97 -4.68 9.03
CA LEU A 30 -4.08 -4.34 7.91
C LEU A 30 -2.65 -4.84 8.13
N ASP A 31 -2.11 -4.72 9.34
CA ASP A 31 -0.77 -5.25 9.65
C ASP A 31 -0.72 -6.78 9.59
N ARG A 32 -1.80 -7.47 10.03
CA ARG A 32 -1.91 -8.93 9.85
C ARG A 32 -2.00 -9.33 8.37
N LEU A 33 -2.75 -8.58 7.56
CA LEU A 33 -2.84 -8.80 6.12
C LEU A 33 -1.47 -8.62 5.44
N LYS A 34 -0.74 -7.55 5.79
CA LYS A 34 0.61 -7.28 5.30
C LYS A 34 1.57 -8.45 5.62
N ASN A 35 1.52 -8.94 6.85
CA ASN A 35 2.35 -10.07 7.29
C ASN A 35 1.97 -11.39 6.61
N ALA A 36 0.69 -11.59 6.29
CA ALA A 36 0.21 -12.79 5.60
C ALA A 36 0.63 -12.82 4.12
N ILE A 37 0.68 -11.66 3.46
CA ILE A 37 1.02 -11.58 2.03
C ILE A 37 2.54 -11.52 1.83
N GLY A 38 3.28 -10.85 2.72
CA GLY A 38 4.75 -10.81 2.70
C GLY A 38 5.36 -9.96 1.58
N HIS A 39 4.73 -9.89 0.40
CA HIS A 39 5.17 -9.08 -0.73
C HIS A 39 4.35 -7.79 -0.86
N ARG A 40 5.04 -6.65 -1.05
CA ARG A 40 4.40 -5.33 -1.09
C ARG A 40 3.47 -5.17 -2.30
N GLY A 41 3.83 -5.71 -3.46
CA GLY A 41 3.00 -5.64 -4.67
C GLY A 41 1.67 -6.36 -4.51
N ASP A 42 1.72 -7.61 -4.03
CA ASP A 42 0.53 -8.42 -3.75
C ASP A 42 -0.31 -7.82 -2.62
N PHE A 43 0.32 -7.17 -1.64
CA PHE A 43 -0.40 -6.47 -0.57
C PHE A 43 -1.22 -5.30 -1.12
N VAL A 44 -0.66 -4.51 -2.04
CA VAL A 44 -1.38 -3.40 -2.67
C VAL A 44 -2.55 -3.93 -3.52
N LEU A 45 -2.33 -5.00 -4.29
CA LEU A 45 -3.39 -5.64 -5.09
C LEU A 45 -4.51 -6.21 -4.23
N ALA A 46 -4.17 -6.86 -3.10
CA ALA A 46 -5.17 -7.39 -2.18
C ALA A 46 -5.98 -6.27 -1.50
N LEU A 47 -5.33 -5.16 -1.15
CA LEU A 47 -6.01 -3.99 -0.60
C LEU A 47 -7.00 -3.37 -1.59
N ASP A 48 -6.63 -3.30 -2.87
CA ASP A 48 -7.50 -2.80 -3.93
C ASP A 48 -8.75 -3.68 -4.12
N ASP A 49 -8.59 -5.02 -4.18
CA ASP A 49 -9.74 -5.95 -4.29
C ASP A 49 -10.67 -5.85 -3.06
N ILE A 50 -10.10 -5.68 -1.86
CA ILE A 50 -10.87 -5.49 -0.62
C ILE A 50 -11.66 -4.17 -0.67
N ALA A 51 -11.02 -3.07 -1.06
CA ALA A 51 -11.67 -1.76 -1.20
C ALA A 51 -12.84 -1.82 -2.20
N CYS A 52 -12.59 -2.39 -3.38
CA CYS A 52 -13.58 -2.55 -4.45
C CYS A 52 -14.80 -3.37 -4.01
N ARG A 53 -14.62 -4.37 -3.13
CA ARG A 53 -15.72 -5.18 -2.57
C ARG A 53 -16.53 -4.41 -1.55
N LEU A 54 -15.87 -3.61 -0.72
CA LEU A 54 -16.52 -2.85 0.33
C LEU A 54 -17.32 -1.67 -0.23
N GLU A 55 -16.79 -1.01 -1.26
CA GLU A 55 -17.53 0.01 -2.02
C GLU A 55 -18.83 -0.55 -2.60
N ARG A 56 -18.79 -1.75 -3.19
CA ARG A 56 -20.01 -2.41 -3.73
C ARG A 56 -21.05 -2.78 -2.67
N ARG A 57 -20.68 -2.81 -1.39
CA ARG A 57 -21.57 -3.23 -0.29
C ARG A 57 -22.24 -2.05 0.45
N ASP A 58 -21.97 -0.81 0.03
CA ASP A 58 -22.71 0.42 0.39
C ASP A 58 -23.15 0.52 1.87
N ARG A 59 -22.18 0.48 2.79
CA ARG A 59 -22.39 0.70 4.24
C ARG A 59 -21.67 1.96 4.67
N SER A 60 -22.35 2.93 5.28
CA SER A 60 -21.80 4.26 5.65
C SER A 60 -20.61 4.28 6.64
N GLY A 61 -20.04 3.14 7.02
CA GLY A 61 -18.77 3.01 7.75
C GLY A 61 -17.55 2.68 6.87
N THR A 62 -17.75 2.40 5.57
CA THR A 62 -16.68 2.00 4.64
C THR A 62 -15.79 3.15 4.20
N ALA A 63 -16.29 4.41 4.19
CA ALA A 63 -15.48 5.57 3.81
C ALA A 63 -14.22 5.75 4.69
N THR A 64 -14.36 5.59 6.01
CA THR A 64 -13.22 5.63 6.94
C THR A 64 -12.25 4.48 6.70
N LEU A 65 -12.77 3.30 6.37
CA LEU A 65 -11.96 2.13 6.07
C LEU A 65 -11.15 2.32 4.77
N LEU A 66 -11.82 2.81 3.72
CA LEU A 66 -11.20 3.13 2.43
C LEU A 66 -10.11 4.19 2.60
N ALA A 67 -10.38 5.25 3.37
CA ALA A 67 -9.38 6.27 3.67
C ALA A 67 -8.12 5.67 4.35
N LEU A 68 -8.29 4.76 5.30
CA LEU A 68 -7.18 4.07 5.97
C LEU A 68 -6.43 3.10 5.03
N ILE A 69 -7.13 2.43 4.12
CA ILE A 69 -6.51 1.59 3.09
C ILE A 69 -5.69 2.45 2.13
N HIS A 70 -6.25 3.55 1.63
CA HIS A 70 -5.56 4.50 0.76
C HIS A 70 -4.34 5.14 1.43
N GLU A 71 -4.41 5.43 2.74
CA GLU A 71 -3.24 5.89 3.52
C GLU A 71 -2.09 4.88 3.47
N ARG A 72 -2.38 3.58 3.52
CA ARG A 72 -1.35 2.52 3.45
C ARG A 72 -0.85 2.25 2.05
N GLN A 73 -1.67 2.53 1.03
CA GLN A 73 -1.27 2.44 -0.38
C GLN A 73 -0.42 3.63 -0.82
N ARG A 74 -0.50 4.77 -0.13
CA ARG A 74 0.33 5.93 -0.45
C ARG A 74 1.81 5.52 -0.43
N PRO A 75 2.55 5.71 -1.54
CA PRO A 75 4.00 5.73 -1.44
C PRO A 75 4.35 6.80 -0.40
N GLY A 76 5.31 6.51 0.48
CA GLY A 76 5.81 7.51 1.42
C GLY A 76 6.19 8.80 0.68
N PRO A 77 6.33 9.94 1.39
CA PRO A 77 6.68 11.20 0.74
C PRO A 77 7.85 10.96 -0.22
N PRO A 78 7.87 11.59 -1.42
CA PRO A 78 8.98 11.49 -2.36
C PRO A 78 10.22 12.14 -1.73
N GLY A 79 10.83 11.42 -0.80
CA GLY A 79 12.03 11.78 -0.09
C GLY A 79 13.21 11.19 -0.82
N HIS A 80 13.89 12.05 -1.56
CA HIS A 80 15.27 11.89 -2.01
C HIS A 80 15.57 10.69 -2.93
N VAL A 81 15.11 10.78 -4.17
CA VAL A 81 16.11 10.63 -5.24
C VAL A 81 16.93 11.92 -5.29
N SER A 82 17.88 12.07 -4.36
CA SER A 82 19.03 12.93 -4.63
C SER A 82 19.77 12.26 -5.78
N LEU A 83 19.41 12.64 -7.00
CA LEU A 83 20.19 12.35 -8.19
C LEU A 83 21.48 13.18 -8.04
N ASP A 84 22.41 12.68 -7.23
CA ASP A 84 23.79 13.11 -7.25
C ASP A 84 24.35 12.67 -8.60
N THR A 85 24.08 13.49 -9.61
CA THR A 85 24.73 13.40 -10.92
C THR A 85 26.01 14.20 -10.81
N SER A 86 26.94 13.79 -9.94
CA SER A 86 28.24 14.46 -9.86
C SER A 86 29.35 13.55 -9.35
N HIS A 87 29.65 12.48 -10.11
CA HIS A 87 31.06 12.10 -10.29
C HIS A 87 31.34 11.31 -11.58
N ASN A 88 31.62 12.06 -12.64
CA ASN A 88 32.86 11.99 -13.41
C ASN A 88 33.57 10.63 -13.57
N ARG A 89 33.62 10.11 -14.81
CA ARG A 89 34.90 9.79 -15.46
C ARG A 89 34.77 9.71 -16.99
N ALA A 90 35.19 10.77 -17.68
CA ALA A 90 35.55 10.69 -19.09
C ALA A 90 36.84 9.86 -19.27
N PRO A 91 36.97 9.04 -20.33
CA PRO A 91 38.24 8.38 -20.64
C PRO A 91 39.24 9.39 -21.23
N PRO A 92 40.54 9.35 -20.87
CA PRO A 92 41.54 10.14 -21.57
C PRO A 92 41.76 9.57 -22.98
N ALA A 93 41.60 10.41 -24.01
CA ALA A 93 41.99 10.10 -25.38
C ALA A 93 43.53 10.11 -25.49
N PRO A 94 44.16 9.15 -26.20
CA PRO A 94 45.59 9.22 -26.48
C PRO A 94 45.85 10.29 -27.55
N SER A 95 46.61 11.32 -27.17
CA SER A 95 47.15 12.30 -28.11
C SER A 95 48.21 11.66 -29.00
N MET A 96 47.89 11.54 -30.28
CA MET A 96 48.82 11.29 -31.36
C MET A 96 49.81 12.49 -31.43
N THR A 97 51.11 12.25 -31.28
CA THR A 97 52.14 13.22 -31.64
C THR A 97 53.30 12.48 -32.28
N ARG A 98 53.32 12.61 -33.61
CA ARG A 98 54.43 12.67 -34.57
C ARG A 98 55.46 11.54 -34.61
#